data_AF-A0A3G9J129-F1
#
_entry.id   AF-A0A3G9J129-F1
#
_cell.length_a   1.000
_cell.length_b   1.000
_cell.length_c   1.000
_cell.angle_alpha   90.00
_cell.angle_beta   90.00
_cell.angle_gamma   90.00
#
_symmetry.space_group_name_H-M   'P 1'
#
loop_
_entity.id
_entity.type
_entity.pdbx_description
1 polymer ?
#
loop_
_entity_poly.entity_id
_entity_poly.type
_entity_poly.pdbx_seq_one_letter_code
_entity_poly.pdbx_strand_id
1 'polypeptide(L)'
;MNNQLKWNEIITKLQNRSPLQPLSPVRVWDQAIDEDIAALALPEGEALTPESKEVIALKAGLHLWNDSLDLSHSYSQQIEDDATGCYWHAIMHRMEHDYSNANYWFHCAGSHPVKGKLQAKVADWLQHGVILVELPESRIRETLVDMKRQSVWNPNALTDIIQLQESGKASEETRAALEYIQHLEVTELFAHTLSAVEAIR
;
A
#
# COMPACT_ATOMS: atom_id res chain seq x y z
N MET A 1 9.33 15.60 22.96
CA MET A 1 9.01 15.92 21.55
C MET A 1 7.50 15.85 21.42
N ASN A 2 6.84 16.83 20.79
CA ASN A 2 5.39 16.76 20.58
C ASN A 2 5.06 15.53 19.71
N ASN A 3 4.10 14.69 20.09
CA ASN A 3 3.71 13.48 19.34
C ASN A 3 3.38 13.79 17.88
N GLN A 4 2.79 14.95 17.62
CA GLN A 4 2.47 15.43 16.27
C GLN A 4 3.73 15.73 15.43
N LEU A 5 4.82 16.19 16.04
CA LEU A 5 6.08 16.42 15.34
C LEU A 5 6.69 15.08 14.90
N LYS A 6 6.72 14.11 15.82
CA LYS A 6 7.23 12.75 15.55
C LYS A 6 6.42 12.03 14.46
N TRP A 7 5.11 12.20 14.50
CA TRP A 7 4.17 11.71 13.49
C TRP A 7 4.55 12.16 12.07
N ASN A 8 4.77 13.47 11.90
CA ASN A 8 5.11 14.05 10.61
C ASN A 8 6.50 13.65 10.12
N GLU A 9 7.45 13.46 11.03
CA GLU A 9 8.81 13.00 10.69
C GLU A 9 8.79 11.57 10.13
N ILE A 10 8.04 10.66 10.73
CA ILE A 10 7.88 9.28 10.25
C ILE A 10 7.26 9.27 8.85
N ILE A 11 6.14 9.97 8.67
CA ILE A 11 5.46 10.05 7.37
C ILE A 11 6.39 10.62 6.30
N THR A 12 7.08 11.72 6.61
CA THR A 12 8.04 12.34 5.68
C THR A 12 9.15 11.38 5.31
N LYS A 13 9.67 10.60 6.26
CA LYS A 13 10.72 9.62 6.01
C LYS A 13 10.25 8.46 5.13
N LEU A 14 9.03 7.95 5.36
CA LEU A 14 8.42 6.89 4.54
C LEU A 14 8.06 7.37 3.13
N GLN A 15 7.57 8.61 3.00
CA GLN A 15 7.29 9.23 1.70
C GLN A 15 8.54 9.42 0.84
N ASN A 16 9.66 9.77 1.47
CA ASN A 16 10.94 9.99 0.80
C ASN A 16 11.87 8.77 0.83
N ARG A 17 11.33 7.60 1.21
CA ARG A 17 12.08 6.35 1.31
C ARG A 17 12.77 6.02 -0.02
N SER A 18 14.04 5.64 0.07
CA SER A 18 14.85 5.10 -1.03
C SER A 18 15.63 3.89 -0.52
N PRO A 19 15.59 2.73 -1.22
CA PRO A 19 14.80 2.44 -2.41
C PRO A 19 13.29 2.43 -2.11
N LEU A 20 12.46 2.46 -3.16
CA LEU A 20 11.01 2.23 -3.04
C LEU A 20 10.73 0.90 -2.33
N GLN A 21 9.50 0.76 -1.85
CA GLN A 21 9.07 -0.49 -1.23
C GLN A 21 9.19 -1.65 -2.23
N PRO A 22 9.93 -2.71 -1.89
CA PRO A 22 10.03 -3.88 -2.76
C PRO A 22 8.67 -4.57 -2.86
N LEU A 23 8.46 -5.32 -3.94
CA LEU A 23 7.25 -6.14 -4.10
C LEU A 23 7.08 -7.14 -2.96
N SER A 24 8.19 -7.66 -2.44
CA SER A 24 8.22 -8.70 -1.41
C SER A 24 9.40 -8.50 -0.46
N PRO A 25 9.24 -7.69 0.60
CA PRO A 25 10.31 -7.46 1.57
C PRO A 25 10.55 -8.71 2.42
N VAL A 26 11.81 -8.92 2.79
CA VAL A 26 12.24 -10.03 3.66
C VAL A 26 12.57 -9.58 5.08
N ARG A 27 12.55 -8.27 5.34
CA ARG A 27 12.83 -7.65 6.63
C ARG A 27 12.22 -6.25 6.67
N VAL A 28 12.01 -5.76 7.89
CA VAL A 28 11.67 -4.37 8.17
C VAL A 28 12.69 -3.42 7.52
N TRP A 29 12.21 -2.33 6.92
CA TRP A 29 13.06 -1.34 6.26
C TRP A 29 13.86 -0.53 7.27
N ASP A 30 13.22 -0.04 8.32
CA ASP A 30 13.85 0.71 9.40
C ASP A 30 13.28 0.31 10.77
N GLN A 31 14.12 -0.35 11.58
CA GLN A 31 13.73 -0.83 12.91
C GLN A 31 13.34 0.31 13.87
N ALA A 32 14.01 1.47 13.78
CA ALA A 32 13.73 2.60 14.65
C ALA A 32 12.37 3.23 14.31
N ILE A 33 12.00 3.26 13.03
CA ILE A 33 10.65 3.68 12.62
C ILE A 33 9.61 2.73 13.21
N ASP A 34 9.86 1.42 13.20
CA ASP A 34 8.89 0.43 13.71
C ASP A 34 8.63 0.60 15.21
N GLU A 35 9.69 0.79 16.00
CA GLU A 35 9.61 1.12 17.42
C GLU A 35 8.88 2.45 17.66
N ASP A 36 9.18 3.45 16.82
CA ASP A 36 8.56 4.75 16.90
C ASP A 36 7.05 4.67 16.61
N ILE A 37 6.62 3.90 15.61
CA ILE A 37 5.20 3.68 15.27
C ILE A 37 4.47 3.03 16.45
N ALA A 38 5.06 2.02 17.08
CA ALA A 38 4.47 1.34 18.23
C ALA A 38 4.26 2.30 19.41
N ALA A 39 5.20 3.24 19.60
CA ALA A 39 5.16 4.26 20.64
C ALA A 39 4.33 5.51 20.28
N LEU A 40 3.73 5.59 19.08
CA LEU A 40 2.90 6.73 18.69
C LEU A 40 1.66 6.79 19.58
N ALA A 41 1.63 7.81 20.44
CA ALA A 41 0.44 8.20 21.18
C ALA A 41 -0.37 9.21 20.35
N LEU A 42 -1.69 9.08 20.42
CA LEU A 42 -2.61 10.04 19.84
C LEU A 42 -2.41 11.42 20.51
N PRO A 43 -2.63 12.53 19.79
CA PRO A 43 -2.67 13.85 20.42
C PRO A 43 -3.69 13.86 21.57
N GLU A 44 -3.34 14.50 22.70
CA GLU A 44 -4.26 14.62 23.83
C GLU A 44 -5.48 15.48 23.43
N GLY A 45 -6.69 14.98 23.73
CA GLY A 45 -7.95 15.74 23.58
C GLY A 45 -8.84 15.37 22.39
N GLU A 46 -8.50 14.36 21.61
CA GLU A 46 -9.26 13.93 20.44
C GLU A 46 -10.29 12.84 20.78
N ALA A 47 -11.40 12.76 20.01
CA ALA A 47 -12.41 11.72 20.14
C ALA A 47 -11.89 10.31 19.78
N LEU A 48 -10.71 10.23 19.16
CA LEU A 48 -10.03 9.00 18.79
C LEU A 48 -9.40 8.33 20.00
N THR A 49 -9.59 7.02 20.09
CA THR A 49 -8.88 6.14 21.02
C THR A 49 -7.90 5.25 20.25
N PRO A 50 -6.92 4.62 20.91
CA PRO A 50 -6.05 3.64 20.26
C PRO A 50 -6.79 2.49 19.55
N GLU A 51 -8.02 2.19 19.99
CA GLU A 51 -8.90 1.16 19.45
C GLU A 51 -9.82 1.65 18.33
N SER A 52 -9.79 2.96 18.01
CA SER A 52 -10.53 3.50 16.87
C SER A 52 -9.99 2.93 15.57
N LYS A 53 -10.89 2.44 14.70
CA LYS A 53 -10.49 1.75 13.47
C LYS A 53 -9.61 2.61 12.55
N GLU A 54 -9.78 3.92 12.55
CA GLU A 54 -8.97 4.88 11.80
C GLU A 54 -7.52 4.88 12.29
N VAL A 55 -7.31 4.80 13.61
CA VAL A 55 -5.99 4.72 14.23
C VAL A 55 -5.34 3.37 13.96
N ILE A 56 -6.12 2.28 14.06
CA ILE A 56 -5.64 0.93 13.76
C ILE A 56 -5.21 0.83 12.28
N ALA A 57 -6.04 1.30 11.34
CA ALA A 57 -5.74 1.31 9.92
C ALA A 57 -4.46 2.13 9.62
N LEU A 58 -4.30 3.26 10.30
CA LEU A 58 -3.14 4.12 10.16
C LEU A 58 -1.85 3.42 10.62
N LYS A 59 -1.89 2.72 11.76
CA LYS A 59 -0.77 1.88 12.22
C LYS A 59 -0.49 0.72 11.26
N ALA A 60 -1.53 0.06 10.75
CA ALA A 60 -1.39 -1.01 9.75
C ALA A 60 -0.64 -0.51 8.49
N GLY A 61 -1.03 0.67 7.98
CA GLY A 61 -0.39 1.30 6.82
C GLY A 61 1.04 1.78 7.09
N LEU A 62 1.31 2.36 8.26
CA LEU A 62 2.67 2.78 8.64
C LEU A 62 3.64 1.59 8.73
N HIS A 63 3.24 0.51 9.40
CA HIS A 63 4.03 -0.71 9.48
C HIS A 63 4.21 -1.36 8.10
N LEU A 64 3.14 -1.41 7.29
CA LEU A 64 3.23 -1.94 5.92
C LEU A 64 4.27 -1.18 5.11
N TRP A 65 4.21 0.15 5.09
CA TRP A 65 5.12 1.00 4.32
C TRP A 65 6.57 0.90 4.83
N ASN A 66 6.75 0.53 6.10
CA ASN A 66 8.04 0.21 6.71
C ASN A 66 8.47 -1.27 6.51
N ASP A 67 7.79 -2.03 5.64
CA ASP A 67 8.04 -3.45 5.38
C ASP A 67 7.83 -4.39 6.59
N SER A 68 7.17 -3.91 7.65
CA SER A 68 6.85 -4.69 8.86
C SER A 68 5.53 -5.43 8.66
N LEU A 69 5.59 -6.53 7.90
CA LEU A 69 4.41 -7.29 7.47
C LEU A 69 3.64 -7.89 8.67
N ASP A 70 4.33 -8.48 9.64
CA ASP A 70 3.71 -9.10 10.82
C ASP A 70 2.89 -8.10 11.65
N LEU A 71 3.44 -6.90 11.87
CA LEU A 71 2.74 -5.85 12.61
C LEU A 71 1.60 -5.26 11.77
N SER A 72 1.83 -5.04 10.47
CA SER A 72 0.76 -4.60 9.57
C SER A 72 -0.42 -5.57 9.57
N HIS A 73 -0.13 -6.88 9.44
CA HIS A 73 -1.11 -7.95 9.51
C HIS A 73 -1.90 -7.87 10.83
N SER A 74 -1.20 -7.86 11.97
CA SER A 74 -1.81 -7.82 13.30
C SER A 74 -2.75 -6.62 13.50
N TYR A 75 -2.41 -5.44 12.97
CA TYR A 75 -3.31 -4.29 13.03
C TYR A 75 -4.48 -4.42 12.03
N SER A 76 -4.23 -4.81 10.78
CA SER A 76 -5.31 -4.98 9.80
C SER A 76 -6.34 -6.03 10.22
N GLN A 77 -5.88 -7.11 10.87
CA GLN A 77 -6.70 -8.20 11.41
C GLN A 77 -7.67 -7.75 12.50
N GLN A 78 -7.38 -6.66 13.23
CA GLN A 78 -8.28 -6.13 14.26
C GLN A 78 -9.49 -5.40 13.67
N ILE A 79 -9.42 -5.03 12.39
CA ILE A 79 -10.44 -4.27 11.66
C ILE A 79 -10.80 -4.96 10.34
N GLU A 80 -10.81 -6.30 10.35
CA GLU A 80 -11.11 -7.14 9.19
C GLU A 80 -12.55 -7.00 8.66
N ASP A 81 -13.42 -6.33 9.40
CA ASP A 81 -14.78 -5.96 9.01
C ASP A 81 -14.88 -4.57 8.37
N ASP A 82 -13.81 -3.77 8.40
CA ASP A 82 -13.71 -2.46 7.74
C ASP A 82 -13.06 -2.57 6.35
N ALA A 83 -13.58 -1.80 5.39
CA ALA A 83 -13.09 -1.84 4.02
C ALA A 83 -11.64 -1.36 3.87
N THR A 84 -11.20 -0.40 4.70
CA THR A 84 -9.80 0.09 4.72
C THR A 84 -8.89 -0.94 5.34
N GLY A 85 -9.34 -1.58 6.43
CA GLY A 85 -8.66 -2.70 7.08
C GLY A 85 -8.41 -3.85 6.10
N CYS A 86 -9.46 -4.31 5.43
CA CYS A 86 -9.38 -5.32 4.36
C CYS A 86 -8.39 -4.92 3.25
N TYR A 87 -8.34 -3.65 2.85
CA TYR A 87 -7.44 -3.22 1.78
C TYR A 87 -5.97 -3.30 2.24
N TRP A 88 -5.65 -2.83 3.45
CA TRP A 88 -4.30 -2.98 4.01
C TRP A 88 -3.91 -4.45 4.15
N HIS A 89 -4.83 -5.28 4.64
CA HIS A 89 -4.65 -6.73 4.78
C HIS A 89 -4.32 -7.40 3.44
N ALA A 90 -5.01 -6.97 2.37
CA ALA A 90 -4.78 -7.49 1.02
C ALA A 90 -3.40 -7.15 0.45
N ILE A 91 -2.95 -5.90 0.61
CA ILE A 91 -1.59 -5.49 0.17
C ILE A 91 -0.55 -6.27 0.97
N MET A 92 -0.75 -6.43 2.28
CA MET A 92 0.14 -7.20 3.15
C MET A 92 0.29 -8.64 2.64
N HIS A 93 -0.82 -9.37 2.43
CA HIS A 93 -0.79 -10.75 1.94
C HIS A 93 -0.13 -10.86 0.56
N ARG A 94 -0.32 -9.86 -0.32
CA ARG A 94 0.36 -9.82 -1.62
C ARG A 94 1.87 -9.74 -1.47
N MET A 95 2.35 -8.96 -0.50
CA MET A 95 3.78 -8.75 -0.25
C MET A 95 4.47 -9.98 0.37
N GLU A 96 3.75 -10.83 1.11
CA GLU A 96 4.25 -12.11 1.64
C GLU A 96 4.00 -13.32 0.72
N HIS A 97 3.62 -13.07 -0.55
CA HIS A 97 3.35 -14.09 -1.56
C HIS A 97 2.07 -14.93 -1.37
N ASP A 98 1.18 -14.58 -0.43
CA ASP A 98 -0.14 -15.21 -0.31
C ASP A 98 -1.17 -14.50 -1.23
N TYR A 99 -0.98 -14.66 -2.54
CA TYR A 99 -1.78 -13.98 -3.56
C TYR A 99 -3.27 -14.37 -3.56
N SER A 100 -3.57 -15.62 -3.18
CA SER A 100 -4.94 -16.10 -3.05
C SER A 100 -5.68 -15.34 -1.95
N ASN A 101 -5.03 -15.20 -0.79
CA ASN A 101 -5.59 -14.50 0.35
C ASN A 101 -5.63 -12.99 0.11
N ALA A 102 -4.62 -12.42 -0.55
CA ALA A 102 -4.65 -11.04 -1.03
C ALA A 102 -5.91 -10.76 -1.88
N ASN A 103 -6.21 -11.61 -2.85
CA ASN A 103 -7.40 -11.49 -3.70
C ASN A 103 -8.71 -11.61 -2.90
N TYR A 104 -8.75 -12.47 -1.88
CA TYR A 104 -9.89 -12.56 -0.95
C TYR A 104 -10.10 -11.25 -0.19
N TRP A 105 -9.05 -10.68 0.39
CA TRP A 105 -9.16 -9.42 1.13
C TRP A 105 -9.45 -8.22 0.23
N PHE A 106 -8.95 -8.18 -1.00
CA PHE A 106 -9.36 -7.17 -2.00
C PHE A 106 -10.85 -7.28 -2.36
N HIS A 107 -11.41 -8.48 -2.33
CA HIS A 107 -12.86 -8.67 -2.47
C HIS A 107 -13.62 -8.13 -1.26
N CYS A 108 -13.18 -8.42 -0.03
CA CYS A 108 -13.76 -7.87 1.20
C CYS A 108 -13.71 -6.33 1.25
N ALA A 109 -12.62 -5.72 0.77
CA ALA A 109 -12.48 -4.26 0.68
C ALA A 109 -13.51 -3.61 -0.28
N GLY A 110 -14.14 -4.39 -1.17
CA GLY A 110 -15.22 -3.94 -2.03
C GLY A 110 -14.87 -2.73 -2.90
N SER A 111 -15.83 -1.83 -3.10
CA SER A 111 -15.67 -0.59 -3.89
C SER A 111 -15.01 0.53 -3.07
N HIS A 112 -13.84 0.25 -2.49
CA HIS A 112 -13.12 1.21 -1.65
C HIS A 112 -12.90 2.57 -2.36
N PRO A 113 -13.14 3.72 -1.69
CA PRO A 113 -13.08 5.05 -2.32
C PRO A 113 -11.76 5.41 -3.01
N VAL A 114 -10.64 4.81 -2.58
CA VAL A 114 -9.31 5.04 -3.16
C VAL A 114 -9.20 4.58 -4.61
N LYS A 115 -10.00 3.58 -5.02
CA LYS A 115 -9.90 2.94 -6.34
C LYS A 115 -10.02 3.94 -7.50
N GLY A 116 -10.88 4.94 -7.37
CA GLY A 116 -11.08 5.95 -8.42
C GLY A 116 -9.85 6.85 -8.62
N LYS A 117 -9.31 7.42 -7.53
CA LYS A 117 -8.13 8.28 -7.58
C LYS A 117 -6.89 7.49 -7.99
N LEU A 118 -6.73 6.27 -7.47
CA LEU A 118 -5.63 5.38 -7.80
C LEU A 118 -5.63 5.01 -9.29
N GLN A 119 -6.79 4.63 -9.84
CA GLN A 119 -6.91 4.34 -11.27
C GLN A 119 -6.48 5.52 -12.13
N ALA A 120 -6.93 6.74 -11.79
CA ALA A 120 -6.55 7.94 -12.52
C ALA A 120 -5.03 8.21 -12.47
N LYS A 121 -4.41 8.06 -11.28
CA LYS A 121 -2.96 8.23 -11.10
C LYS A 121 -2.14 7.22 -11.92
N VAL A 122 -2.52 5.94 -11.87
CA VAL A 122 -1.81 4.89 -12.61
C VAL A 122 -2.00 5.07 -14.11
N ALA A 123 -3.21 5.36 -14.57
CA ALA A 123 -3.48 5.62 -15.98
C ALA A 123 -2.70 6.84 -16.51
N ASP A 124 -2.65 7.93 -15.74
CA ASP A 124 -1.89 9.13 -16.09
C ASP A 124 -0.39 8.83 -16.21
N TRP A 125 0.18 8.11 -15.23
CA TRP A 125 1.59 7.71 -15.26
C TRP A 125 1.91 6.81 -16.46
N LEU A 126 1.06 5.81 -16.75
CA LEU A 126 1.21 4.93 -17.92
C LEU A 126 0.94 5.64 -19.26
N GLN A 127 0.20 6.74 -19.25
CA GLN A 127 -0.09 7.54 -20.44
C GLN A 127 1.08 8.45 -20.81
N HIS A 128 1.72 9.08 -19.82
CA HIS A 128 2.76 10.08 -20.03
C HIS A 128 4.18 9.54 -19.86
N GLY A 129 4.35 8.37 -19.24
CA GLY A 129 5.63 7.70 -19.11
C GLY A 129 6.07 6.99 -20.39
N VAL A 130 7.40 6.83 -20.55
CA VAL A 130 7.99 5.99 -21.61
C VAL A 130 8.02 4.50 -21.24
N ILE A 131 7.57 4.16 -20.02
CA ILE A 131 7.69 2.81 -19.45
C ILE A 131 7.11 1.73 -20.36
N LEU A 132 5.93 1.94 -20.94
CA LEU A 132 5.29 0.96 -21.84
C LEU A 132 6.03 0.77 -23.17
N VAL A 133 6.93 1.67 -23.54
CA VAL A 133 7.79 1.57 -24.73
C VAL A 133 9.10 0.84 -24.39
N GLU A 134 9.64 1.08 -23.19
CA GLU A 134 10.89 0.50 -22.72
C GLU A 134 10.76 -0.95 -22.26
N LEU A 135 9.58 -1.35 -21.75
CA LEU A 135 9.36 -2.71 -21.28
C LEU A 135 9.30 -3.73 -22.43
N PRO A 136 9.87 -4.94 -22.24
CA PRO A 136 9.77 -6.01 -23.22
C PRO A 136 8.31 -6.46 -23.42
N GLU A 137 8.02 -6.97 -24.62
CA GLU A 137 6.75 -7.64 -24.89
C GLU A 137 6.59 -8.82 -23.93
N SER A 138 5.54 -8.76 -23.11
CA SER A 138 5.32 -9.69 -22.02
C SER A 138 3.88 -9.57 -21.54
N ARG A 139 3.42 -10.60 -20.80
CA ARG A 139 2.12 -10.57 -20.14
C ARG A 139 1.97 -9.37 -19.19
N ILE A 140 3.06 -8.98 -18.51
CA ILE A 140 3.06 -7.81 -17.62
C ILE A 140 2.80 -6.54 -18.43
N ARG A 141 3.52 -6.33 -19.55
CA ARG A 141 3.31 -5.17 -20.41
C ARG A 141 1.88 -5.10 -20.97
N GLU A 142 1.32 -6.24 -21.39
CA GLU A 142 -0.09 -6.33 -21.82
C GLU A 142 -1.04 -5.87 -20.70
N THR A 143 -0.88 -6.40 -19.49
CA THR A 143 -1.71 -6.00 -18.36
C THR A 143 -1.56 -4.52 -18.00
N LEU A 144 -0.36 -3.94 -18.10
CA LEU A 144 -0.17 -2.51 -17.90
C LEU A 144 -0.89 -1.67 -18.99
N VAL A 145 -0.91 -2.14 -20.24
CA VAL A 145 -1.69 -1.50 -21.31
C VAL A 145 -3.19 -1.56 -21.01
N ASP A 146 -3.68 -2.67 -20.47
CA ASP A 146 -5.08 -2.79 -20.05
C ASP A 146 -5.41 -1.89 -18.85
N MET A 147 -4.54 -1.86 -17.83
CA MET A 147 -4.65 -0.96 -16.67
C MET A 147 -4.68 0.51 -17.07
N LYS A 148 -3.94 0.90 -18.10
CA LYS A 148 -3.97 2.25 -18.65
C LYS A 148 -5.35 2.62 -19.23
N ARG A 149 -6.10 1.66 -19.75
CA ARG A 149 -7.36 1.88 -20.49
C ARG A 149 -8.61 1.66 -19.65
N GLN A 150 -8.52 0.87 -18.58
CA GLN A 150 -9.66 0.57 -17.73
C GLN A 150 -10.14 1.82 -16.96
N SER A 151 -11.42 1.81 -16.59
CA SER A 151 -12.05 2.90 -15.81
C SER A 151 -12.07 2.66 -14.31
N VAL A 152 -11.83 1.42 -13.87
CA VAL A 152 -11.90 1.01 -12.45
C VAL A 152 -10.61 0.30 -12.07
N TRP A 153 -10.03 0.69 -10.93
CA TRP A 153 -8.85 0.01 -10.38
C TRP A 153 -9.15 -1.45 -10.07
N ASN A 154 -8.36 -2.35 -10.64
CA ASN A 154 -8.40 -3.78 -10.38
C ASN A 154 -7.12 -4.22 -9.64
N PRO A 155 -7.15 -4.34 -8.30
CA PRO A 155 -5.96 -4.75 -7.53
C PRO A 155 -5.56 -6.21 -7.79
N ASN A 156 -6.49 -7.07 -8.22
CA ASN A 156 -6.17 -8.47 -8.55
C ASN A 156 -5.31 -8.54 -9.82
N ALA A 157 -5.53 -7.65 -10.79
CA ALA A 157 -4.66 -7.58 -11.97
C ALA A 157 -3.21 -7.19 -11.60
N LEU A 158 -3.03 -6.33 -10.59
CA LEU A 158 -1.69 -6.01 -10.06
C LEU A 158 -1.09 -7.22 -9.31
N THR A 159 -1.92 -7.90 -8.53
CA THR A 159 -1.54 -9.13 -7.80
C THR A 159 -1.04 -10.20 -8.77
N ASP A 160 -1.73 -10.44 -9.89
CA ASP A 160 -1.37 -11.43 -10.90
C ASP A 160 0.00 -11.14 -11.55
N ILE A 161 0.27 -9.88 -11.91
CA ILE A 161 1.55 -9.50 -12.53
C ILE A 161 2.71 -9.44 -11.53
N ILE A 162 2.45 -9.11 -10.26
CA ILE A 162 3.43 -9.23 -9.19
C ILE A 162 3.75 -10.70 -8.93
N GLN A 163 2.75 -11.58 -8.87
CA GLN A 163 2.98 -13.04 -8.76
C GLN A 163 3.83 -13.55 -9.93
N LEU A 164 3.57 -13.09 -11.16
CA LEU A 164 4.35 -13.47 -12.32
C LEU A 164 5.82 -12.99 -12.19
N GLN A 165 6.05 -11.75 -11.73
CA GLN A 165 7.38 -11.22 -11.45
C GLN A 165 8.12 -12.06 -10.40
N GLU A 166 7.51 -12.27 -9.23
CA GLU A 166 8.10 -12.99 -8.10
C GLU A 166 8.31 -14.48 -8.39
N SER A 167 7.58 -15.06 -9.36
CA SER A 167 7.83 -16.42 -9.82
C SER A 167 9.13 -16.61 -10.60
N GLY A 168 9.84 -15.53 -10.95
CA GLY A 168 11.05 -15.55 -11.76
C GLY A 168 10.82 -15.84 -13.25
N LYS A 169 9.55 -15.82 -13.69
CA LYS A 169 9.16 -16.07 -15.09
C LYS A 169 9.01 -14.79 -15.93
N ALA A 170 9.08 -13.62 -15.29
CA ALA A 170 9.12 -12.33 -15.97
C ALA A 170 10.55 -11.81 -16.09
N SER A 171 10.74 -10.79 -16.92
CA SER A 171 12.02 -10.11 -16.99
C SER A 171 12.19 -9.18 -15.77
N GLU A 172 13.42 -8.96 -15.31
CA GLU A 172 13.65 -8.09 -14.13
C GLU A 172 13.46 -6.61 -14.46
N GLU A 173 13.50 -6.25 -15.74
CA GLU A 173 13.21 -4.91 -16.24
C GLU A 173 11.77 -4.43 -15.90
N THR A 174 10.82 -5.35 -15.65
CA THR A 174 9.46 -4.97 -15.26
C THR A 174 9.33 -4.62 -13.77
N ARG A 175 10.29 -5.00 -12.92
CA ARG A 175 10.20 -4.86 -11.46
C ARG A 175 9.98 -3.42 -11.00
N ALA A 176 10.80 -2.49 -11.51
CA ALA A 176 10.72 -1.09 -11.12
C ALA A 176 9.36 -0.46 -11.44
N ALA A 177 8.71 -0.89 -12.54
CA ALA A 177 7.38 -0.43 -12.90
C ALA A 177 6.33 -0.94 -11.89
N LEU A 178 6.42 -2.20 -11.48
CA LEU A 178 5.50 -2.79 -10.51
C LEU A 178 5.67 -2.18 -9.11
N GLU A 179 6.92 -1.97 -8.67
CA GLU A 179 7.22 -1.31 -7.40
C GLU A 179 6.71 0.13 -7.38
N TYR A 180 6.78 0.84 -8.50
CA TYR A 180 6.22 2.17 -8.62
C TYR A 180 4.68 2.18 -8.55
N ILE A 181 4.00 1.24 -9.22
CA ILE A 181 2.54 1.11 -9.11
C ILE A 181 2.13 0.75 -7.68
N GLN A 182 2.85 -0.18 -7.02
CA GLN A 182 2.62 -0.50 -5.62
C GLN A 182 2.82 0.74 -4.72
N HIS A 183 3.84 1.54 -4.97
CA HIS A 183 4.05 2.81 -4.28
C HIS A 183 2.86 3.78 -4.48
N LEU A 184 2.32 3.91 -5.68
CA LEU A 184 1.11 4.71 -5.93
C LEU A 184 -0.10 4.17 -5.15
N GLU A 185 -0.27 2.85 -5.07
CA GLU A 185 -1.36 2.22 -4.32
C GLU A 185 -1.23 2.45 -2.81
N VAL A 186 -0.04 2.20 -2.24
CA VAL A 186 0.24 2.41 -0.81
C VAL A 186 0.10 3.87 -0.43
N THR A 187 0.64 4.80 -1.23
CA THR A 187 0.54 6.24 -0.95
C THR A 187 -0.89 6.76 -1.01
N GLU A 188 -1.70 6.30 -1.97
CA GLU A 188 -3.10 6.73 -2.07
C GLU A 188 -3.96 6.17 -0.92
N LEU A 189 -3.79 4.89 -0.57
CA LEU A 189 -4.49 4.30 0.57
C LEU A 189 -4.05 4.93 1.89
N PHE A 190 -2.76 5.24 2.03
CA PHE A 190 -2.25 5.95 3.20
C PHE A 190 -2.81 7.35 3.32
N ALA A 191 -2.85 8.12 2.22
CA ALA A 191 -3.44 9.46 2.22
C ALA A 191 -4.92 9.44 2.65
N HIS A 192 -5.69 8.46 2.15
CA HIS A 192 -7.07 8.24 2.58
C HIS A 192 -7.17 7.95 4.08
N THR A 193 -6.33 7.03 4.58
CA THR A 193 -6.30 6.62 5.98
C THR A 193 -5.93 7.80 6.90
N LEU A 194 -4.92 8.58 6.52
CA LEU A 194 -4.51 9.77 7.27
C LEU A 194 -5.62 10.83 7.31
N SER A 195 -6.27 11.11 6.18
CA SER A 195 -7.38 12.07 6.15
C SER A 195 -8.57 11.64 7.02
N ALA A 196 -8.84 10.33 7.16
CA ALA A 196 -9.90 9.85 8.04
C ALA A 196 -9.60 10.15 9.52
N VAL A 197 -8.33 10.00 9.93
CA VAL A 197 -7.85 10.34 11.27
C VAL A 197 -7.93 11.84 11.50
N GLU A 198 -7.46 12.64 10.54
CA GLU A 198 -7.47 14.11 10.61
C GLU A 198 -8.88 14.70 10.66
N ALA A 199 -9.88 14.03 10.08
CA ALA A 199 -11.27 14.49 10.07
C ALA A 199 -12.00 14.31 11.40
N ILE A 200 -11.47 13.49 12.32
CA ILE A 200 -12.06 13.19 13.64
C ILE A 200 -11.41 14.05 14.75
N ARG A 201 -10.32 14.76 14.43
CA ARG A 201 -9.65 15.73 15.32
C ARG A 201 -10.49 16.99 15.53
#